data_AF-A0A4R0NBD7-F1
#
_entry.id   AF-A0A4R0NBD7-F1
#
_cell.length_a   1.000
_cell.length_b   1.000
_cell.length_c   1.000
_cell.angle_alpha   90.00
_cell.angle_beta   90.00
_cell.angle_gamma   90.00
#
_symmetry.space_group_name_H-M   'P 1'
#
loop_
_entity.id
_entity.type
_entity.pdbx_description
1 polymer ?
#
loop_
_entity_poly.entity_id
_entity_poly.type
_entity_poly.pdbx_seq_one_letter_code
_entity_poly.pdbx_strand_id
1 'polypeptide(L)' 'MNTLTVKIKDKKTEKEVKTFLDALGLTYKVESTNDDTELISSSKAMVKHLDAAKNEERKGKGTKVRLDDIWK' A
#
# COMPACT_ATOMS: atom_id res chain seq x y z
N MET A 1 -0.07 14.37 28.28
CA MET A 1 -0.33 13.02 27.71
C MET A 1 0.87 12.67 26.84
N ASN A 2 1.60 11.61 27.18
CA ASN A 2 2.73 11.14 26.37
C ASN A 2 2.24 9.99 25.50
N THR A 3 2.30 10.16 24.18
CA THR A 3 1.94 9.12 23.20
C THR A 3 3.22 8.49 22.67
N LEU A 4 3.34 7.17 22.76
CA LEU A 4 4.45 6.41 22.20
C LEU A 4 4.03 5.79 20.87
N THR A 5 4.68 6.18 19.77
CA THR A 5 4.45 5.62 18.44
C THR A 5 5.53 4.60 18.10
N VAL A 6 5.14 3.35 17.85
CA VAL A 6 6.07 2.26 17.49
C VAL A 6 5.79 1.81 16.06
N LYS A 7 6.82 1.87 15.19
CA LYS A 7 6.74 1.33 13.83
C LYS A 7 7.07 -0.16 13.84
N ILE A 8 6.07 -0.99 13.61
CA ILE A 8 6.23 -2.45 13.56
C ILE A 8 6.29 -2.88 12.09
N LYS A 9 7.38 -3.55 11.69
CA LYS A 9 7.60 -4.02 10.30
C LYS A 9 7.03 -5.41 10.02
N ASP A 10 6.75 -6.19 11.05
CA ASP A 10 6.41 -7.61 10.93
C ASP A 10 5.10 -7.96 11.64
N LYS A 11 4.24 -8.73 10.97
CA LYS A 11 2.91 -9.12 11.46
C LYS A 11 2.96 -9.96 12.75
N LYS A 12 4.02 -10.75 12.96
CA LYS A 12 4.20 -11.52 14.19
C LYS A 12 4.48 -10.60 15.37
N THR A 13 5.37 -9.62 15.16
CA THR A 13 5.72 -8.62 16.18
C THR A 13 4.50 -7.76 16.54
N GLU A 14 3.65 -7.44 15.56
CA GLU A 14 2.41 -6.69 15.81
C GLU A 14 1.46 -7.45 16.74
N LYS A 15 1.31 -8.77 16.52
CA LYS A 15 0.45 -9.62 17.35
C LYS A 15 0.98 -9.75 18.78
N GLU A 16 2.28 -9.89 18.95
CA GLU A 16 2.93 -9.98 20.26
C GLU A 16 2.77 -8.67 21.05
N VAL A 17 2.98 -7.52 20.40
CA VAL A 17 2.80 -6.20 21.02
C VAL A 17 1.34 -5.95 21.39
N LYS A 18 0.39 -6.31 20.53
CA LYS A 18 -1.05 -6.23 20.83
C LYS A 18 -1.41 -7.06 22.06
N THR A 19 -0.98 -8.32 22.08
CA THR A 19 -1.25 -9.24 23.19
C THR A 19 -0.67 -8.72 24.52
N PHE A 20 0.52 -8.13 24.46
CA PHE A 20 1.16 -7.53 25.64
C PHE A 20 0.43 -6.29 26.13
N LEU A 21 -0.02 -5.42 25.22
CA LEU A 21 -0.79 -4.22 25.56
C LEU A 21 -2.20 -4.57 26.10
N ASP A 22 -2.84 -5.60 25.53
CA ASP A 22 -4.11 -6.14 26.00
C ASP A 22 -3.98 -6.73 27.41
N ALA A 23 -2.91 -7.47 27.69
CA ALA A 23 -2.64 -8.03 29.02
C ALA A 23 -2.42 -6.92 30.08
N LEU A 24 -1.89 -5.77 29.65
CA LEU A 24 -1.72 -4.59 30.50
C LEU A 24 -2.99 -3.70 30.58
N GLY A 25 -4.05 -4.05 29.85
CA GLY A 25 -5.30 -3.27 29.82
C GLY A 25 -5.14 -1.87 29.25
N LEU A 26 -4.10 -1.63 28.44
CA LEU A 26 -3.79 -0.32 27.89
C LEU A 26 -4.56 -0.07 26.60
N THR A 27 -5.19 1.09 26.47
CA THR A 27 -5.84 1.49 25.23
C THR A 27 -4.78 1.91 24.20
N TYR A 28 -4.73 1.24 23.06
CA TYR A 28 -3.87 1.59 21.94
C TYR A 28 -4.68 1.78 20.65
N LYS A 29 -4.19 2.62 19.74
CA LYS A 29 -4.74 2.79 18.40
C LYS A 29 -3.75 2.24 17.39
N VAL A 30 -4.23 1.39 16.51
CA VAL A 30 -3.46 0.91 15.36
C VAL A 30 -3.85 1.78 14.18
N GLU A 31 -2.98 2.70 13.81
CA GLU A 31 -3.06 3.35 12.51
C GLU A 31 -2.42 2.39 11.51
N SER A 32 -3.24 1.58 10.85
CA SER A 32 -2.81 0.95 9.61
C SER A 32 -2.55 2.10 8.64
N THR A 33 -1.29 2.45 8.45
CA THR A 33 -0.85 3.06 7.21
C THR A 33 -1.09 2.00 6.13
N ASN A 34 -2.34 1.87 5.69
CA ASN A 34 -2.63 1.28 4.40
C ASN A 34 -1.94 2.24 3.42
N ASP A 35 -0.72 1.87 3.06
CA ASP A 35 0.00 2.50 1.98
C ASP A 35 -0.89 2.23 0.76
N ASP A 36 -1.63 3.23 0.27
CA ASP A 36 -2.60 3.06 -0.82
C ASP A 36 -1.95 2.42 -2.07
N THR A 37 -0.62 2.49 -2.15
CA THR A 37 0.24 1.81 -3.11
C THR A 37 0.24 0.27 -2.99
N GLU A 38 0.08 -0.30 -1.79
CA GLU A 38 -0.11 -1.74 -1.58
C GLU A 38 -1.49 -2.21 -2.09
N LEU A 39 -2.52 -1.35 -2.03
CA LEU A 39 -3.86 -1.70 -2.50
C LEU A 39 -3.90 -1.86 -4.04
N ILE A 40 -3.21 -0.96 -4.75
CA ILE A 40 -3.11 -0.97 -6.21
C ILE A 40 -2.36 -2.22 -6.71
N SER A 41 -1.33 -2.66 -5.98
CA SER A 41 -0.55 -3.85 -6.32
C SER A 41 -1.20 -5.18 -5.88
N SER A 42 -2.13 -5.14 -4.92
CA SER A 42 -2.85 -6.32 -4.42
C SER A 42 -3.96 -6.82 -5.35
N SER A 43 -4.49 -5.96 -6.23
CA SER A 43 -5.49 -6.40 -7.21
C SER A 43 -4.82 -7.12 -8.39
N LYS A 44 -4.92 -8.46 -8.41
CA LYS A 44 -4.44 -9.30 -9.52
C LYS A 44 -4.95 -8.83 -10.89
N ALA A 45 -6.12 -8.19 -10.94
CA ALA A 45 -6.66 -7.61 -12.16
C ALA A 45 -5.83 -6.39 -12.62
N MET A 46 -5.49 -5.49 -11.69
CA MET A 46 -4.70 -4.29 -11.97
C MET A 46 -3.28 -4.63 -12.43
N VAL A 47 -2.64 -5.62 -11.79
CA VAL A 47 -1.32 -6.13 -12.20
C VAL A 47 -1.36 -6.65 -13.64
N LYS A 48 -2.40 -7.42 -14.00
CA LYS A 48 -2.58 -7.91 -15.38
C LYS A 48 -2.77 -6.78 -16.39
N HIS A 49 -3.51 -5.73 -16.03
CA HIS A 49 -3.69 -4.56 -16.90
C HIS A 49 -2.38 -3.81 -17.13
N LEU A 50 -1.57 -3.63 -16.08
CA LEU A 50 -0.25 -3.01 -16.19
C LEU A 50 0.72 -3.83 -17.04
N ASP A 51 0.76 -5.16 -16.84
CA ASP A 51 1.60 -6.05 -17.64
C ASP A 51 1.15 -6.09 -19.11
N ALA A 52 -0.16 -6.05 -19.37
CA ALA A 52 -0.70 -5.96 -20.72
C ALA A 52 -0.28 -4.64 -21.40
N ALA A 53 -0.47 -3.49 -20.72
CA ALA A 53 -0.09 -2.19 -21.25
C ALA A 53 1.41 -2.09 -21.55
N LYS A 54 2.26 -2.62 -20.66
CA LYS A 54 3.72 -2.67 -20.85
C LYS A 54 4.13 -3.55 -22.04
N ASN A 55 3.42 -4.65 -22.28
CA ASN A 55 3.67 -5.52 -23.41
C ASN A 55 3.17 -4.90 -24.74
N GLU A 56 2.09 -4.14 -24.72
CA GLU A 56 1.61 -3.40 -25.89
C GLU A 56 2.55 -2.25 -26.27
N GLU A 57 3.05 -1.50 -25.29
CA GLU A 57 4.09 -0.48 -25.49
C GLU A 57 5.35 -1.08 -26.12
N ARG A 58 5.82 -2.23 -25.61
CA ARG A 58 6.97 -2.98 -26.17
C ARG A 58 6.75 -3.44 -27.61
N LYS A 59 5.50 -3.71 -27.99
CA LYS A 59 5.10 -4.08 -29.36
C LYS A 59 4.89 -2.85 -30.26
N GLY A 60 5.17 -1.64 -29.77
CA GLY A 60 4.94 -0.38 -30.49
C GLY A 60 3.47 0.03 -30.56
N LYS A 61 2.58 -0.66 -29.84
CA LYS A 61 1.16 -0.33 -29.71
C LYS A 61 0.96 0.49 -28.44
N GLY A 62 1.25 1.79 -28.54
CA GLY A 62 1.02 2.74 -27.45
C GLY A 62 0.75 4.12 -28.02
N THR A 63 -0.21 4.83 -27.42
CA THR A 63 -0.49 6.21 -27.81
C THR A 63 0.47 7.12 -27.06
N LYS A 64 1.36 7.79 -27.79
CA LYS A 64 2.16 8.88 -27.21
C LYS A 64 1.25 10.08 -27.00
N VAL A 65 0.95 10.37 -25.74
CA VAL A 65 0.20 11.58 -25.36
C VAL A 65 1.21 12.60 -24.83
N ARG A 66 1.09 13.85 -25.26
CA ARG A 66 1.89 14.92 -24.66
C ARG A 66 1.31 15.26 -23.29
N LEU A 67 2.18 15.52 -22.32
CA LEU A 67 1.78 15.90 -20.96
C LEU A 67 0.84 17.12 -20.96
N ASP A 68 1.06 18.07 -21.88
CA ASP A 68 0.24 19.28 -22.03
C ASP A 68 -1.21 18.99 -22.50
N ASP A 69 -1.47 17.83 -23.09
CA ASP A 69 -2.80 17.43 -23.57
C ASP A 69 -3.60 16.66 -22.50
N ILE A 70 -2.97 16.28 -21.38
CA ILE A 70 -3.62 15.52 -20.28
C ILE A 70 -4.35 16.45 -19.30
N TRP A 71 -3.92 17.71 -19.18
CA TRP A 71 -4.40 18.67 -18.17
C TRP A 71 -5.36 19.74 -18.72
N LYS A 72 -6.03 19.49 -19.86
CA LYS A 72 -7.03 20.40 -20.43
C LYS A 72 -8.44 20.17 -19.88
#